data_AF-A0AAV4T2A7-F1
#
_entry.id   AF-A0AAV4T2A7-F1
#
_cell.length_a   1.000
_cell.length_b   1.000
_cell.length_c   1.000
_cell.angle_alpha   90.00
_cell.angle_beta   90.00
_cell.angle_gamma   90.00
#
_symmetry.space_group_name_H-M   'P 1'
#
loop_
_entity.id
_entity.type
_entity.pdbx_description
1 polymer ?
#
loop_
_entity_poly.entity_id
_entity_poly.type
_entity_poly.pdbx_seq_one_letter_code
_entity_poly.pdbx_strand_id
1 'polypeptide(L)'
;MAKEICMKTELDLFSPNAIQLDVECSKFAEIQPVVSLTDNSPLEFFISGNGEQYLDLALIILHLKIKVVKKNGGKTASTYHIPPINYILNTLFSELSVFLNYRQIVNQV
;
A
#
# COMPACT_ATOMS: atom_id res chain seq x y z
N MET A 1 14.45 -27.00 -31.56
CA MET A 1 14.16 -25.55 -31.64
C MET A 1 15.38 -24.83 -31.10
N ALA A 2 15.99 -23.97 -31.90
CA ALA A 2 17.23 -23.28 -31.54
C ALA A 2 16.95 -22.34 -30.35
N LYS A 3 17.74 -22.50 -29.29
CA LYS A 3 17.71 -21.63 -28.11
C LYS A 3 18.21 -20.26 -28.54
N GLU A 4 17.36 -19.25 -28.42
CA GLU A 4 17.71 -17.87 -28.75
C GLU A 4 18.91 -17.38 -27.95
N ILE A 5 19.82 -16.79 -28.71
CA ILE A 5 21.02 -16.09 -28.26
C ILE A 5 20.54 -14.90 -27.44
N CYS A 6 21.18 -14.68 -26.28
CA CYS A 6 20.95 -13.61 -25.31
C CYS A 6 20.71 -12.24 -25.97
N MET A 7 19.47 -11.96 -26.35
CA MET A 7 19.00 -10.67 -26.81
C MET A 7 17.98 -10.17 -25.79
N LYS A 8 18.01 -8.86 -25.54
CA LYS A 8 17.02 -8.25 -24.64
C LYS A 8 15.65 -8.39 -25.27
N THR A 9 14.65 -8.70 -24.45
CA THR A 9 13.25 -8.86 -24.87
C THR A 9 12.69 -7.61 -25.55
N GLU A 10 13.26 -6.43 -25.29
CA GLU A 10 12.86 -5.18 -25.95
C GLU A 10 13.28 -5.09 -27.43
N LEU A 11 14.24 -5.90 -27.89
CA LEU A 11 14.72 -5.93 -29.27
C LEU A 11 14.02 -6.99 -30.12
N ASP A 12 13.18 -7.82 -29.50
CA ASP A 12 12.43 -8.86 -30.18
C ASP A 12 11.03 -8.34 -30.54
N LEU A 13 10.97 -7.68 -31.69
CA LEU A 13 9.79 -6.98 -32.22
C LEU A 13 8.71 -7.91 -32.80
N PHE A 14 9.06 -9.18 -33.02
CA PHE A 14 8.21 -10.13 -33.74
C PHE A 14 7.71 -11.28 -32.87
N SER A 15 8.20 -11.38 -31.63
CA SER A 15 7.60 -12.32 -30.69
C SER A 15 6.17 -11.93 -30.35
N PRO A 16 5.29 -12.91 -30.18
CA PRO A 16 3.97 -12.64 -29.67
C PRO A 16 4.07 -12.05 -28.27
N ASN A 17 3.35 -10.96 -28.02
CA ASN A 17 3.22 -10.41 -26.68
C ASN A 17 2.64 -11.49 -25.76
N ALA A 18 3.31 -11.73 -24.63
CA ALA A 18 2.75 -12.57 -23.59
C ALA A 18 1.48 -11.91 -23.06
N ILE A 19 0.37 -12.66 -23.08
CA ILE A 19 -0.91 -12.24 -22.49
C ILE A 19 -1.17 -13.09 -21.25
N GLN A 20 -1.53 -12.42 -20.15
CA GLN A 20 -1.91 -13.08 -18.89
C GLN A 20 -3.31 -13.67 -19.05
N LEU A 21 -3.45 -15.00 -18.97
CA LEU A 21 -4.74 -15.69 -19.09
C LEU A 21 -5.27 -16.25 -17.75
N ASP A 22 -4.41 -16.38 -16.74
CA ASP A 22 -4.76 -16.98 -15.44
C ASP A 22 -5.52 -16.03 -14.50
N VAL A 23 -5.35 -14.71 -14.66
CA VAL A 23 -6.02 -13.72 -13.80
C VAL A 23 -7.36 -13.35 -14.42
N GLU A 24 -8.45 -13.87 -13.84
CA GLU A 24 -9.81 -13.58 -14.30
C GLU A 24 -10.30 -12.19 -13.88
N CYS A 25 -9.92 -11.73 -12.69
CA CYS A 25 -10.40 -10.48 -12.10
C CYS A 25 -9.46 -9.97 -11.00
N SER A 26 -9.47 -8.65 -10.77
CA SER A 26 -8.82 -7.99 -9.64
C SER A 26 -9.83 -7.15 -8.85
N LYS A 27 -9.67 -7.11 -7.53
CA LYS A 27 -10.55 -6.36 -6.62
C LYS A 27 -9.77 -5.81 -5.45
N PHE A 28 -10.26 -4.70 -4.89
CA PHE A 28 -9.76 -4.17 -3.63
C PHE A 28 -10.49 -4.84 -2.46
N ALA A 29 -9.72 -5.21 -1.43
CA ALA A 29 -10.25 -5.60 -0.13
C ALA A 29 -9.89 -4.51 0.88
N GLU A 30 -10.88 -3.98 1.58
CA GLU A 30 -10.65 -3.00 2.64
C GLU A 30 -10.33 -3.71 3.95
N ILE A 31 -9.16 -3.41 4.51
CA ILE A 31 -8.68 -4.01 5.76
C ILE A 31 -8.54 -2.91 6.81
N GLN A 32 -9.23 -3.12 7.93
CA GLN A 32 -9.18 -2.23 9.07
C GLN A 32 -7.96 -2.57 9.95
N PRO A 33 -7.41 -1.59 10.69
CA PRO A 33 -6.31 -1.85 11.60
C PRO A 33 -6.73 -2.80 12.73
N VAL A 34 -5.78 -3.62 13.18
CA VAL A 34 -5.98 -4.61 14.26
C VAL A 34 -6.12 -3.90 15.60
N VAL A 35 -5.38 -2.81 15.79
CA VAL A 35 -5.34 -2.03 17.02
C VAL A 35 -6.11 -0.72 16.86
N SER A 36 -6.65 -0.23 17.99
CA SER A 36 -7.25 1.09 18.05
C SER A 36 -6.20 2.18 17.81
N LEU A 37 -6.60 3.28 17.17
CA LEU A 37 -5.73 4.42 16.91
C LEU A 37 -5.33 5.08 18.24
N THR A 38 -4.05 5.04 18.57
CA THR A 38 -3.47 5.78 19.71
C THR A 38 -2.25 6.57 19.26
N ASP A 39 -1.93 7.66 19.95
CA ASP A 39 -0.89 8.61 19.51
C ASP A 39 0.53 8.02 19.45
N ASN A 40 0.80 6.95 20.21
CA ASN A 40 2.14 6.39 20.38
C ASN A 40 2.24 4.90 19.99
N SER A 41 1.23 4.32 19.35
CA SER A 41 1.25 2.92 18.91
C SER A 41 1.42 2.83 17.39
N PRO A 42 2.16 1.84 16.88
CA PRO A 42 2.18 1.57 15.44
C PRO A 42 0.78 1.22 14.94
N LEU A 43 0.47 1.63 13.72
CA LEU A 43 -0.74 1.21 13.03
C LEU A 43 -0.49 -0.14 12.38
N GLU A 44 -1.11 -1.19 12.92
CA GLU A 44 -0.90 -2.56 12.46
C GLU A 44 -2.08 -3.07 11.63
N PHE A 45 -1.77 -3.66 10.47
CA PHE A 45 -2.73 -4.33 9.59
C PHE A 45 -2.33 -5.79 9.45
N PHE A 46 -3.30 -6.68 9.61
CA PHE A 46 -3.12 -8.10 9.37
C PHE A 46 -3.90 -8.51 8.12
N ILE A 47 -3.17 -9.01 7.12
CA ILE A 47 -3.73 -9.42 5.84
C ILE A 47 -3.60 -10.94 5.75
N SER A 48 -4.71 -11.65 5.97
CA SER A 48 -4.74 -13.11 5.82
C SER A 48 -4.89 -13.50 4.36
N GLY A 49 -4.10 -14.49 3.92
CA GLY A 49 -4.35 -15.18 2.66
C GLY A 49 -5.62 -16.01 2.75
N ASN A 50 -6.44 -16.00 1.70
CA ASN A 50 -7.65 -16.83 1.61
C ASN A 50 -7.46 -18.12 0.80
N GLY A 51 -6.25 -18.35 0.26
CA GLY A 51 -5.90 -19.56 -0.51
C GLY A 51 -6.39 -19.59 -1.95
N GLU A 52 -7.28 -18.67 -2.33
CA GLU A 52 -7.85 -18.59 -3.69
C GLU A 52 -7.32 -17.38 -4.47
N GLN A 53 -7.04 -16.29 -3.77
CA GLN A 53 -6.64 -15.01 -4.36
C GLN A 53 -5.19 -14.70 -4.00
N TYR A 54 -4.48 -14.16 -4.98
CA TYR A 54 -3.15 -13.59 -4.78
C TYR A 54 -3.26 -12.14 -4.34
N LEU A 55 -2.36 -11.74 -3.44
CA LEU A 55 -2.19 -10.34 -3.06
C LEU A 55 -1.27 -9.66 -4.06
N ASP A 56 -1.77 -8.61 -4.72
CA ASP A 56 -0.94 -7.75 -5.56
C ASP A 56 -0.19 -6.74 -4.68
N LEU A 57 1.10 -7.02 -4.44
CA LEU A 57 1.97 -6.15 -3.64
C LEU A 57 2.27 -4.81 -4.31
N ALA A 58 2.11 -4.70 -5.64
CA ALA A 58 2.30 -3.43 -6.35
C ALA A 58 1.11 -2.48 -6.15
N LEU A 59 -0.05 -3.00 -5.76
CA LEU A 59 -1.30 -2.24 -5.64
C LEU A 59 -1.85 -2.24 -4.20
N ILE A 60 -1.00 -1.84 -3.25
CA ILE A 60 -1.40 -1.61 -1.85
C ILE A 60 -1.56 -0.12 -1.62
N ILE A 61 -2.73 0.28 -1.11
CA ILE A 61 -3.07 1.69 -0.85
C ILE A 61 -3.42 1.84 0.63
N LEU A 62 -2.74 2.75 1.32
CA LEU A 62 -3.12 3.17 2.67
C LEU A 62 -4.19 4.27 2.57
N HIS A 63 -5.41 3.95 3.00
CA HIS A 63 -6.51 4.91 3.03
C HIS A 63 -6.56 5.63 4.38
N LEU A 64 -6.47 6.97 4.37
CA LEU A 64 -6.49 7.79 5.57
C LEU A 64 -7.75 8.65 5.66
N LYS A 65 -8.41 8.62 6.82
CA LYS A 65 -9.51 9.53 7.17
C LYS A 65 -9.09 10.40 8.34
N ILE A 66 -8.86 11.69 8.07
CA ILE A 66 -8.26 12.62 9.04
C ILE A 66 -9.27 13.72 9.37
N LYS A 67 -9.24 14.17 10.63
CA LYS A 67 -10.00 15.33 11.11
C LYS A 67 -9.06 16.31 11.80
N VAL A 68 -9.07 17.56 11.35
CA VAL A 68 -8.31 18.63 12.01
C VAL A 68 -9.10 19.12 13.23
N VAL A 69 -8.43 19.17 14.39
CA VAL A 69 -8.98 19.66 15.65
C VAL A 69 -8.02 20.67 16.28
N LYS A 70 -8.52 21.49 17.20
CA LYS A 70 -7.67 22.37 18.02
C LYS A 70 -6.85 21.52 19.00
N LYS A 71 -5.76 22.06 19.54
CA LYS A 71 -4.91 21.40 20.55
C LYS A 71 -5.69 20.87 21.76
N ASN A 72 -6.80 21.50 22.11
CA ASN A 72 -7.68 21.07 23.20
C ASN A 72 -8.76 20.05 22.78
N GLY A 73 -8.67 19.46 21.59
CA GLY A 73 -9.66 18.53 21.03
C GLY A 73 -10.94 19.20 20.50
N GLY A 74 -11.07 20.51 20.65
CA GLY A 74 -12.23 21.27 20.19
C GLY A 74 -12.32 21.37 18.66
N LYS A 75 -13.53 21.62 18.15
CA LYS A 75 -13.75 21.86 16.73
C LYS A 75 -13.01 23.12 16.26
N THR A 76 -12.47 23.08 15.04
CA THR A 76 -12.02 24.28 14.32
C THR A 76 -13.24 25.14 13.98
N ALA A 77 -13.10 26.47 14.00
CA ALA A 77 -14.21 27.34 13.60
C ALA A 77 -14.39 27.24 12.08
N SER A 78 -15.62 27.31 11.59
CA SER A 78 -15.96 27.14 10.17
C SER A 78 -15.30 28.18 9.25
N THR A 79 -14.89 29.31 9.80
CA THR A 79 -14.16 30.38 9.09
C THR A 79 -12.70 30.05 8.82
N TYR A 80 -12.10 29.07 9.50
CA TYR A 80 -10.71 28.68 9.29
C TYR A 80 -10.62 27.48 8.34
N HIS A 81 -10.19 27.74 7.10
CA HIS A 81 -9.77 26.68 6.19
C HIS A 81 -8.31 26.32 6.48
N ILE A 82 -8.09 25.21 7.18
CA ILE A 82 -6.75 24.73 7.53
C ILE A 82 -6.44 23.50 6.65
N PRO A 83 -5.68 23.66 5.56
CA PRO A 83 -5.27 22.52 4.77
C PRO A 83 -4.19 21.72 5.50
N PRO A 84 -4.05 20.41 5.21
CA PRO A 84 -2.88 19.65 5.63
C PRO A 84 -1.61 20.20 4.96
N ILE A 85 -0.46 19.98 5.59
CA ILE A 85 0.84 20.25 4.98
C ILE A 85 1.06 19.32 3.77
N ASN A 86 1.86 19.77 2.79
CA ASN A 86 2.32 18.90 1.71
C ASN A 86 3.00 17.64 2.30
N TYR A 87 2.74 16.49 1.68
CA TYR A 87 3.28 15.18 2.10
C TYR A 87 2.80 14.71 3.48
N ILE A 88 1.51 14.82 3.77
CA ILE A 88 0.93 14.40 5.06
C ILE A 88 1.34 12.98 5.49
N LEU A 89 1.44 12.04 4.55
CA LEU A 89 1.87 10.67 4.81
C LEU A 89 3.27 10.61 5.43
N ASN A 90 4.24 11.34 4.85
CA ASN A 90 5.63 11.36 5.32
C ASN A 90 5.78 12.08 6.66
N THR A 91 4.83 12.94 7.04
CA THR A 91 4.86 13.64 8.32
C THR A 91 4.11 12.90 9.43
N LEU A 92 3.17 12.00 9.09
CA LEU A 92 2.36 11.27 10.05
C LEU A 92 3.05 10.00 10.54
N PHE A 93 3.85 9.35 9.69
CA PHE A 93 4.50 8.08 9.98
C PHE A 93 6.02 8.25 9.91
N SER A 94 6.72 7.74 10.92
CA SER A 94 8.18 7.76 10.98
C SER A 94 8.82 6.46 10.50
N GLU A 95 8.04 5.41 10.33
CA GLU A 95 8.53 4.09 9.92
C GLU A 95 7.42 3.30 9.23
N LEU A 96 7.79 2.53 8.21
CA LEU A 96 6.99 1.49 7.59
C LEU A 96 7.76 0.18 7.61
N SER A 97 7.18 -0.84 8.25
CA SER A 97 7.74 -2.19 8.29
C SER A 97 6.75 -3.20 7.69
N VAL A 98 7.23 -4.07 6.81
CA VAL A 98 6.43 -5.11 6.15
C VAL A 98 6.97 -6.49 6.54
N PHE A 99 6.06 -7.37 6.95
CA PHE A 99 6.35 -8.74 7.36
C PHE A 99 5.66 -9.74 6.44
N LEU A 100 6.37 -10.79 6.02
CA LEU A 100 5.80 -11.97 5.39
C LEU A 100 6.11 -13.19 6.26
N ASN A 101 5.08 -13.94 6.66
CA ASN A 101 5.21 -15.10 7.53
C ASN A 101 6.08 -14.82 8.76
N TYR A 102 5.82 -13.70 9.43
CA TYR A 102 6.55 -13.22 10.62
C TYR A 102 8.03 -12.86 10.40
N ARG A 103 8.51 -12.84 9.15
CA ARG A 103 9.83 -12.28 8.81
C ARG A 103 9.69 -10.91 8.21
N GLN A 104 10.44 -9.95 8.74
CA GLN A 104 10.53 -8.62 8.17
C GLN A 104 11.25 -8.70 6.82
N ILE A 105 10.62 -8.16 5.78
CA ILE A 105 11.16 -8.12 4.42
C ILE A 105 11.50 -6.70 3.97
N VAL A 106 10.83 -5.70 4.53
CA VAL A 106 11.05 -4.28 4.25
C VAL A 106 11.00 -3.51 5.57
N ASN A 107 11.94 -2.59 5.72
CA ASN A 107 11.93 -1.55 6.73
C ASN A 107 12.30 -0.25 6.03
N GLN A 108 11.46 0.77 6.16
CA GLN A 108 11.72 2.11 5.64
C GLN A 108 11.52 3.11 6.78
N VAL A 109 12.57 3.90 7.02
CA VAL A 109 12.60 5.04 7.93
C VAL A 109 12.50 6.33 7.12
#